data_AF-A0A857JKK4-F1
#
_entry.id   AF-A0A857JKK4-F1
#
_cell.length_a   1.000
_cell.length_b   1.000
_cell.length_c   1.000
_cell.angle_alpha   90.00
_cell.angle_beta   90.00
_cell.angle_gamma   90.00
#
_symmetry.space_group_name_H-M   'P 1'
#
loop_
_entity.id
_entity.type
_entity.pdbx_description
1 polymer ?
#
loop_
_entity_poly.entity_id
_entity_poly.type
_entity_poly.pdbx_seq_one_letter_code
_entity_poly.pdbx_strand_id
1 'polypeptide(L)'
;MLDAVSANLLNVRSLPSISSAVVGQLTQGMVIVTTPLAHNWMQFRFGSTFGFVSGNYLQEVRDLSRLTGSVNTDLLNIRQAPSTSANVIATVARGASIKTLAVIGDWLEIEFNGHQAYTFAKHVDLVYADNGYYANVTASALNVRSAPNKHANIFGQLAANSLVWVEGKQRTWSQIRFNGNRGYVSSAYLQRALGIDDTNPLKEADHQDHRDESPNHHLPPSFNRLEPSDQLTPDLILTVAGSKEQRAVAATWNRWGGLLTTLCIEKDIDVACAVAVLCVESRGKGFEQNNADRLIIRFENHKFWRYWGKHHPQQYRQHFCYNPKKVWTEHQWRSNPSDPWQSFHGVQAKEWQVFEFARSLDEDAAMLSISMGAPQIMGFHYERIGYQSVVEMFDAFCQGIPAHIHGLFEFFDTSMHQHLRDHSFENFAALYNGSGQKALYGRLIKNHNDAFAKLHPNAQGNI
;
A
#
# COMPACT_ATOMS: atom_id res chain seq x y z
N MET A 1 -19.52 -22.48 4.30
CA MET A 1 -19.59 -21.05 3.95
C MET A 1 -18.49 -20.32 4.69
N LEU A 2 -18.04 -19.19 4.15
CA LEU A 2 -17.06 -18.35 4.83
C LEU A 2 -17.82 -17.28 5.61
N ASP A 3 -17.79 -17.36 6.93
CA ASP A 3 -18.61 -16.51 7.79
C ASP A 3 -17.74 -15.69 8.75
N ALA A 4 -18.00 -14.39 8.80
CA ALA A 4 -17.43 -13.45 9.76
C ALA A 4 -18.32 -13.35 11.00
N VAL A 5 -17.71 -13.33 12.18
CA VAL A 5 -18.43 -13.12 13.43
C VAL A 5 -18.89 -11.66 13.53
N SER A 6 -20.20 -11.44 13.66
CA SER A 6 -20.78 -10.09 13.80
C SER A 6 -20.90 -9.63 15.26
N ALA A 7 -20.84 -10.55 16.22
CA ALA A 7 -20.92 -10.24 17.65
C ALA A 7 -19.55 -9.86 18.24
N ASN A 8 -19.52 -8.92 19.19
CA ASN A 8 -18.32 -8.57 19.97
C ASN A 8 -17.62 -9.80 20.58
N LEU A 9 -18.41 -10.75 21.05
CA LEU A 9 -17.95 -12.01 21.62
C LEU A 9 -19.00 -13.10 21.37
N LEU A 10 -18.58 -14.19 20.73
CA LEU A 10 -19.41 -15.33 20.40
C LEU A 10 -18.87 -16.58 21.09
N ASN A 11 -19.69 -17.21 21.92
CA ASN A 11 -19.31 -18.46 22.57
C ASN A 11 -19.32 -19.62 21.57
N VAL A 12 -18.21 -20.35 21.51
CA VAL A 12 -18.09 -21.64 20.83
C VAL A 12 -18.52 -22.73 21.80
N ARG A 13 -19.42 -23.58 21.36
CA ARG A 13 -20.04 -24.62 22.19
C ARG A 13 -19.62 -26.01 21.78
N SER A 14 -19.68 -26.93 22.73
CA SER A 14 -19.39 -28.36 22.55
C SER A 14 -20.47 -29.12 21.78
N LEU A 15 -21.71 -28.63 21.80
CA LEU A 15 -22.86 -29.16 21.05
C LEU A 15 -23.69 -27.99 20.48
N PRO A 16 -24.55 -28.21 19.45
CA PRO A 16 -25.44 -27.20 18.91
C PRO A 16 -26.63 -26.91 19.84
N SER A 17 -26.33 -26.44 21.06
CA SER A 17 -27.31 -26.12 22.10
C SER A 17 -26.79 -25.03 23.02
N ILE A 18 -27.69 -24.11 23.42
CA ILE A 18 -27.40 -23.03 24.36
C ILE A 18 -27.10 -23.51 25.79
N SER A 19 -27.43 -24.75 26.13
CA SER A 19 -27.16 -25.35 27.44
C SER A 19 -25.83 -26.13 27.48
N SER A 20 -25.21 -26.36 26.33
CA SER A 20 -23.95 -27.12 26.27
C SER A 20 -22.75 -26.28 26.71
N ALA A 21 -21.69 -26.97 27.13
CA ALA A 21 -20.47 -26.35 27.63
C ALA A 21 -19.85 -25.43 26.58
N VAL A 22 -19.38 -24.26 27.04
CA VAL A 22 -18.59 -23.32 26.24
C VAL A 22 -17.16 -23.83 26.20
N VAL A 23 -16.67 -24.13 24.99
CA VAL A 23 -15.33 -24.70 24.75
C VAL A 23 -14.34 -23.69 24.18
N GLY A 24 -14.84 -22.51 23.80
CA GLY A 24 -14.03 -21.44 23.25
C GLY A 24 -14.85 -20.19 23.01
N GLN A 25 -14.20 -19.16 22.48
CA GLN A 25 -14.86 -17.91 22.11
C GLN A 25 -14.23 -17.35 20.84
N LEU A 26 -15.05 -16.69 20.03
CA LEU A 26 -14.66 -15.93 18.85
C LEU A 26 -14.98 -14.45 19.07
N THR A 27 -14.19 -13.56 18.50
CA THR A 27 -14.41 -12.11 18.55
C THR A 27 -14.92 -11.59 17.23
N GLN A 28 -15.49 -10.38 17.25
CA GLN A 28 -16.00 -9.71 16.05
C GLN A 28 -14.95 -9.68 14.93
N GLY A 29 -15.39 -9.93 13.71
CA GLY A 29 -14.57 -9.95 12.51
C GLY A 29 -13.83 -11.26 12.28
N MET A 30 -13.65 -12.14 13.29
CA MET A 30 -13.03 -13.44 13.06
C MET A 30 -13.81 -14.23 12.01
N VAL A 31 -13.10 -14.80 11.04
CA VAL A 31 -13.69 -15.57 9.96
C VAL A 31 -13.49 -17.05 10.20
N ILE A 32 -14.58 -17.81 10.07
CA ILE A 32 -14.60 -19.26 10.21
C ILE A 32 -15.26 -19.89 8.99
N VAL A 33 -14.78 -21.07 8.61
CA VAL A 33 -15.43 -21.91 7.60
C VAL A 33 -16.47 -22.78 8.29
N THR A 34 -17.74 -22.55 7.96
CA THR A 34 -18.86 -23.19 8.65
C THR A 34 -19.62 -24.17 7.75
N THR A 35 -20.28 -25.13 8.40
CA THR A 35 -21.30 -26.00 7.81
C THR A 35 -22.62 -25.77 8.53
N PRO A 36 -23.72 -25.45 7.84
CA PRO A 36 -25.04 -25.31 8.45
C PRO A 36 -25.53 -26.61 9.09
N LEU A 37 -26.23 -26.48 10.22
CA LEU A 37 -26.97 -27.53 10.90
C LEU A 37 -28.42 -27.07 11.15
N ALA A 38 -29.22 -27.97 11.72
CA ALA A 38 -30.60 -27.67 12.11
C ALA A 38 -30.67 -26.48 13.08
N HIS A 39 -31.79 -25.75 13.02
CA HIS A 39 -32.12 -24.64 13.91
C HIS A 39 -31.08 -23.49 13.92
N ASN A 40 -30.48 -23.22 12.75
CA ASN A 40 -29.50 -22.14 12.56
C ASN A 40 -28.24 -22.28 13.44
N TRP A 41 -27.83 -23.52 13.72
CA TRP A 41 -26.51 -23.80 14.27
C TRP A 41 -25.51 -24.00 13.16
N MET A 42 -24.27 -23.60 13.43
CA MET A 42 -23.16 -23.68 12.48
C MET A 42 -22.04 -24.47 13.13
N GLN A 43 -21.55 -25.48 12.43
CA GLN A 43 -20.41 -26.29 12.83
C GLN A 43 -19.15 -25.79 12.14
N PHE A 44 -18.03 -25.75 12.84
CA PHE A 44 -16.73 -25.45 12.26
C PHE A 44 -15.63 -26.24 12.98
N ARG A 45 -14.46 -26.35 12.35
CA ARG A 45 -13.30 -27.02 12.95
C ARG A 45 -12.74 -26.17 14.08
N PHE A 46 -12.60 -26.76 15.27
CA PHE A 46 -12.08 -26.08 16.46
C PHE A 46 -11.03 -26.97 17.13
N GLY A 47 -9.75 -26.64 16.93
CA GLY A 47 -8.64 -27.50 17.33
C GLY A 47 -8.66 -28.86 16.62
N SER A 48 -8.61 -29.95 17.40
CA SER A 48 -8.72 -31.33 16.89
C SER A 48 -10.17 -31.84 16.76
N THR A 49 -11.16 -31.03 17.15
CA THR A 49 -12.59 -31.39 17.18
C THR A 49 -13.43 -30.36 16.41
N PHE A 50 -14.74 -30.38 16.62
CA PHE A 50 -15.68 -29.39 16.14
C PHE A 50 -16.18 -28.48 17.26
N GLY A 51 -16.43 -27.23 16.88
CA GLY A 51 -17.15 -26.26 17.69
C GLY A 51 -18.47 -25.87 17.03
N PHE A 52 -19.42 -25.43 17.84
CA PHE A 52 -20.75 -25.03 17.39
C PHE A 52 -21.05 -23.58 17.79
N VAL A 53 -21.56 -22.78 16.86
CA VAL A 53 -21.98 -21.39 17.07
C VAL A 53 -23.35 -21.14 16.45
N SER A 54 -24.09 -20.15 16.94
CA SER A 54 -25.36 -19.76 16.30
C SER A 54 -25.09 -18.90 15.07
N GLY A 55 -25.73 -19.24 13.95
CA GLY A 55 -25.66 -18.48 12.70
C GLY A 55 -26.21 -17.05 12.82
N ASN A 56 -27.01 -16.75 13.85
CA ASN A 56 -27.51 -15.38 14.12
C ASN A 56 -26.38 -14.37 14.37
N TYR A 57 -25.18 -14.85 14.75
CA TYR A 57 -24.02 -14.01 15.03
C TYR A 57 -22.96 -14.10 13.93
N LEU A 58 -23.35 -14.58 12.76
CA LEU A 58 -22.49 -14.72 11.59
C LEU A 58 -23.01 -13.83 10.46
N GLN A 59 -22.06 -13.30 9.70
CA GLN A 59 -22.27 -12.59 8.45
C GLN A 59 -21.48 -13.31 7.37
N GLU A 60 -22.14 -13.62 6.26
CA GLU A 60 -21.48 -14.17 5.09
C GLU A 60 -20.41 -13.20 4.54
N VAL A 61 -19.21 -13.71 4.31
CA VAL A 61 -18.12 -12.96 3.68
C VAL A 61 -18.38 -12.88 2.18
N ARG A 62 -18.80 -11.70 1.72
CA ARG A 62 -19.14 -11.45 0.29
C ARG A 62 -18.07 -10.68 -0.47
N ASP A 63 -17.23 -9.95 0.24
CA ASP A 63 -16.19 -9.10 -0.34
C ASP A 63 -14.82 -9.57 0.14
N LEU A 64 -14.18 -10.44 -0.64
CA LEU A 64 -12.87 -11.00 -0.29
C LEU A 64 -11.76 -9.93 -0.23
N SER A 65 -11.96 -8.74 -0.81
CA SER A 65 -10.97 -7.64 -0.68
C SER A 65 -10.80 -7.14 0.76
N ARG A 66 -11.82 -7.35 1.61
CA ARG A 66 -11.78 -7.03 3.04
C ARG A 66 -11.27 -8.19 3.90
N LEU A 67 -11.09 -9.37 3.29
CA LEU A 67 -10.59 -10.53 3.98
C LEU A 67 -9.07 -10.45 4.10
N THR A 68 -8.60 -10.52 5.33
CA THR A 68 -7.22 -10.26 5.66
C THR A 68 -6.72 -11.30 6.64
N GLY A 69 -5.62 -11.97 6.31
CA GLY A 69 -5.03 -13.04 7.09
C GLY A 69 -3.77 -12.59 7.84
N SER A 70 -3.52 -13.17 9.02
CA SER A 70 -2.25 -13.06 9.72
C SER A 70 -1.71 -14.44 10.06
N VAL A 71 -0.42 -14.69 9.80
CA VAL A 71 0.20 -15.98 10.08
C VAL A 71 0.27 -16.23 11.59
N ASN A 72 -0.29 -17.35 12.06
CA ASN A 72 -0.32 -17.71 13.49
C ASN A 72 0.72 -18.78 13.90
N THR A 73 1.44 -19.33 12.93
CA THR A 73 2.52 -20.31 13.13
C THR A 73 3.90 -19.67 12.97
N ASP A 74 4.97 -20.25 13.53
CA ASP A 74 6.31 -19.66 13.49
C ASP A 74 6.85 -19.51 12.05
N LEU A 75 6.67 -20.55 11.24
CA LEU A 75 6.98 -20.57 9.81
C LEU A 75 5.84 -21.23 9.05
N LEU A 76 5.32 -20.52 8.05
CA LEU A 76 4.26 -20.94 7.17
C LEU A 76 4.79 -21.17 5.76
N ASN A 77 4.60 -22.37 5.22
CA ASN A 77 4.97 -22.67 3.85
C ASN A 77 3.96 -22.08 2.86
N ILE A 78 4.48 -21.44 1.82
CA ILE A 78 3.75 -21.01 0.63
C ILE A 78 4.07 -21.98 -0.49
N ARG A 79 3.03 -22.48 -1.16
CA ARG A 79 3.14 -23.57 -2.14
C ARG A 79 2.54 -23.19 -3.47
N GLN A 80 3.01 -23.86 -4.52
CA GLN A 80 2.54 -23.65 -5.89
C GLN A 80 1.12 -24.21 -6.14
N ALA A 81 0.66 -25.18 -5.34
CA ALA A 81 -0.66 -25.80 -5.46
C ALA A 81 -1.22 -26.16 -4.07
N PRO A 82 -2.55 -26.32 -3.90
CA PRO A 82 -3.19 -26.64 -2.62
C PRO A 82 -3.00 -28.13 -2.26
N SER A 83 -1.75 -28.57 -2.12
CA SER A 83 -1.37 -29.93 -1.74
C SER A 83 -0.12 -29.96 -0.85
N THR A 84 -0.06 -30.89 0.10
CA THR A 84 1.13 -31.11 0.95
C THR A 84 2.34 -31.61 0.17
N SER A 85 2.12 -32.24 -0.98
CA SER A 85 3.16 -32.70 -1.89
C SER A 85 3.62 -31.64 -2.90
N ALA A 86 2.92 -30.51 -3.01
CA ALA A 86 3.29 -29.44 -3.92
C ALA A 86 4.58 -28.74 -3.48
N ASN A 87 5.34 -28.22 -4.46
CA ASN A 87 6.58 -27.53 -4.18
C ASN A 87 6.36 -26.32 -3.25
N VAL A 88 7.24 -26.15 -2.27
CA VAL A 88 7.27 -24.98 -1.40
C VAL A 88 8.06 -23.90 -2.13
N ILE A 89 7.42 -22.79 -2.45
CA ILE A 89 8.01 -21.69 -3.20
C ILE A 89 8.54 -20.58 -2.29
N ALA A 90 8.05 -20.50 -1.05
CA ALA A 90 8.54 -19.58 -0.02
C ALA A 90 8.11 -20.01 1.38
N THR A 91 8.68 -19.36 2.39
CA THR A 91 8.21 -19.45 3.78
C THR A 91 7.96 -18.07 4.36
N VAL A 92 6.94 -17.94 5.19
CA VAL A 92 6.50 -16.68 5.77
C VAL A 92 6.44 -16.82 7.29
N ALA A 93 6.99 -15.85 8.03
CA ALA A 93 7.08 -15.91 9.49
C ALA A 93 5.76 -15.56 10.19
N ARG A 94 5.62 -15.94 11.47
CA ARG A 94 4.50 -15.55 12.33
C ARG A 94 4.23 -14.05 12.28
N GLY A 95 2.97 -13.68 12.14
CA GLY A 95 2.49 -12.30 12.16
C GLY A 95 2.49 -11.60 10.79
N ALA A 96 3.06 -12.23 9.76
CA ALA A 96 3.00 -11.70 8.41
C ALA A 96 1.56 -11.63 7.91
N SER A 97 1.26 -10.60 7.14
CA SER A 97 -0.05 -10.43 6.50
C SER A 97 -0.18 -11.33 5.26
N ILE A 98 -1.37 -11.89 5.07
CA ILE A 98 -1.72 -12.72 3.91
C ILE A 98 -2.96 -12.12 3.25
N LYS A 99 -2.83 -11.73 1.97
CA LYS A 99 -3.96 -11.35 1.12
C LYS A 99 -4.60 -12.63 0.59
N THR A 100 -5.81 -12.93 1.07
CA THR A 100 -6.52 -14.17 0.75
C THR A 100 -7.44 -13.93 -0.44
N LEU A 101 -7.25 -14.70 -1.50
CA LEU A 101 -8.05 -14.64 -2.73
C LEU A 101 -9.23 -15.61 -2.68
N ALA A 102 -9.04 -16.79 -2.11
CA ALA A 102 -10.10 -17.79 -1.93
C ALA A 102 -9.79 -18.78 -0.81
N VAL A 103 -10.80 -19.54 -0.38
CA VAL A 103 -10.66 -20.68 0.54
C VAL A 103 -11.07 -21.95 -0.20
N ILE A 104 -10.15 -22.90 -0.31
CA ILE A 104 -10.31 -24.16 -1.05
C ILE A 104 -10.05 -25.33 -0.12
N GLY A 105 -11.10 -25.85 0.49
CA GLY A 105 -10.98 -26.90 1.52
C GLY A 105 -10.16 -26.42 2.72
N ASP A 106 -9.06 -27.12 3.03
CA ASP A 106 -8.11 -26.75 4.09
C ASP A 106 -7.06 -25.69 3.66
N TRP A 107 -7.13 -25.22 2.41
CA TRP A 107 -6.16 -24.30 1.82
C TRP A 107 -6.75 -22.90 1.64
N LEU A 108 -5.87 -21.90 1.74
CA LEU A 108 -6.09 -20.56 1.23
C LEU A 108 -5.37 -20.44 -0.10
N GLU A 109 -6.10 -19.96 -1.09
CA GLU A 109 -5.50 -19.33 -2.26
C GLU A 109 -5.15 -17.89 -1.89
N ILE A 110 -3.93 -17.49 -2.17
CA ILE A 110 -3.36 -16.22 -1.76
C ILE A 110 -2.66 -15.53 -2.93
N GLU A 111 -2.54 -14.22 -2.84
CA GLU A 111 -1.62 -13.46 -3.67
C GLU A 111 -0.26 -13.40 -2.96
N PHE A 112 0.79 -13.91 -3.59
CA PHE A 112 2.15 -13.89 -3.08
C PHE A 112 3.10 -13.45 -4.18
N ASN A 113 3.80 -12.33 -3.96
CA ASN A 113 4.69 -11.68 -4.94
C ASN A 113 4.02 -11.49 -6.32
N GLY A 114 2.77 -11.01 -6.36
CA GLY A 114 2.03 -10.76 -7.59
C GLY A 114 1.50 -12.02 -8.31
N HIS A 115 1.73 -13.21 -7.74
CA HIS A 115 1.27 -14.47 -8.31
C HIS A 115 0.32 -15.22 -7.37
N GLN A 116 -0.50 -16.09 -7.95
CA GLN A 116 -1.35 -17.01 -7.21
C GLN A 116 -0.50 -18.07 -6.51
N ALA A 117 -0.73 -18.27 -5.21
CA ALA A 117 -0.06 -19.28 -4.41
C ALA A 117 -1.02 -19.86 -3.36
N TYR A 118 -0.56 -20.86 -2.60
CA TYR A 118 -1.41 -21.59 -1.67
C TYR A 118 -0.75 -21.79 -0.31
N THR A 119 -1.53 -21.67 0.75
CA THR A 119 -1.08 -21.98 2.11
C THR A 119 -2.18 -22.62 2.95
N PHE A 120 -1.83 -23.18 4.10
CA PHE A 120 -2.81 -23.84 4.96
C PHE A 120 -3.65 -22.84 5.76
N ALA A 121 -4.98 -22.93 5.65
CA ALA A 121 -5.90 -22.03 6.33
C ALA A 121 -5.78 -22.06 7.85
N LYS A 122 -5.53 -23.24 8.44
CA LYS A 122 -5.36 -23.39 9.89
C LYS A 122 -4.19 -22.58 10.47
N HIS A 123 -3.26 -22.15 9.63
CA HIS A 123 -2.07 -21.40 10.04
C HIS A 123 -2.21 -19.88 9.82
N VAL A 124 -3.42 -19.43 9.44
CA VAL A 124 -3.72 -18.03 9.17
C VAL A 124 -4.99 -17.65 9.90
N ASP A 125 -4.89 -16.66 10.79
CA ASP A 125 -6.04 -16.05 11.43
C ASP A 125 -6.70 -15.09 10.44
N LEU A 126 -7.82 -15.52 9.89
CA LEU A 126 -8.63 -14.70 8.97
C LEU A 126 -9.53 -13.75 9.75
N VAL A 127 -9.52 -12.48 9.32
CA VAL A 127 -10.41 -11.44 9.84
C VAL A 127 -11.06 -10.73 8.66
N TYR A 128 -12.35 -10.48 8.79
CA TYR A 128 -13.12 -9.65 7.89
C TYR A 128 -13.06 -8.21 8.41
N ALA A 129 -12.29 -7.37 7.72
CA ALA A 129 -12.09 -5.98 8.12
C ALA A 129 -13.40 -5.20 8.03
N ASP A 130 -13.66 -4.30 8.99
CA ASP A 130 -14.73 -3.31 8.87
C ASP A 130 -14.33 -2.25 7.82
N ASN A 131 -15.26 -1.34 7.48
CA ASN A 131 -14.95 -0.17 6.64
C ASN A 131 -13.87 0.76 7.24
N GLY A 132 -13.39 0.42 8.44
CA GLY A 132 -12.35 1.07 9.21
C GLY A 132 -12.64 2.51 9.56
N TYR A 133 -11.72 3.10 10.31
CA TYR A 133 -11.75 4.52 10.65
C TYR A 133 -10.37 4.98 11.12
N TYR A 134 -10.09 6.26 10.94
CA TYR A 134 -8.91 6.86 11.54
C TYR A 134 -9.09 7.12 13.03
N ALA A 135 -8.03 6.89 13.80
CA ALA A 135 -7.94 7.28 15.19
C ALA A 135 -6.58 7.91 15.51
N ASN A 136 -6.60 8.93 16.37
CA ASN A 136 -5.40 9.51 16.95
C ASN A 136 -4.98 8.72 18.19
N VAL A 137 -3.69 8.47 18.32
CA VAL A 137 -3.08 7.88 19.51
C VAL A 137 -3.03 8.91 20.63
N THR A 138 -3.63 8.62 21.77
CA THR A 138 -3.69 9.55 22.92
C THR A 138 -2.58 9.31 23.95
N ALA A 139 -1.91 8.15 23.91
CA ALA A 139 -0.79 7.83 24.80
C ALA A 139 0.53 8.39 24.28
N SER A 140 1.46 8.78 25.19
CA SER A 140 2.82 9.21 24.84
C SER A 140 3.59 8.15 24.03
N ALA A 141 3.42 6.89 24.41
CA ALA A 141 3.89 5.72 23.68
C ALA A 141 2.87 4.58 23.79
N LEU A 142 2.35 4.12 22.65
CA LEU A 142 1.36 3.05 22.56
C LEU A 142 1.99 1.81 21.92
N ASN A 143 2.14 0.74 22.69
CA ASN A 143 2.64 -0.55 22.19
C ASN A 143 1.71 -1.14 21.12
N VAL A 144 2.29 -1.49 19.98
CA VAL A 144 1.70 -2.32 18.95
C VAL A 144 2.13 -3.75 19.18
N ARG A 145 1.17 -4.67 19.30
CA ARG A 145 1.41 -6.07 19.68
C ARG A 145 1.00 -7.05 18.58
N SER A 146 1.57 -8.23 18.61
CA SER A 146 1.29 -9.31 17.66
C SER A 146 -0.07 -9.99 17.85
N ALA A 147 -0.70 -9.82 19.02
CA ALA A 147 -2.01 -10.36 19.33
C ALA A 147 -2.76 -9.43 20.32
N PRO A 148 -4.11 -9.51 20.43
CA PRO A 148 -4.94 -8.62 21.23
C PRO A 148 -4.90 -8.98 22.74
N ASN A 149 -3.70 -9.03 23.32
CA ASN A 149 -3.50 -9.25 24.74
C ASN A 149 -2.20 -8.60 25.24
N LYS A 150 -2.10 -8.35 26.55
CA LYS A 150 -0.98 -7.60 27.15
C LYS A 150 0.35 -8.36 27.16
N HIS A 151 0.33 -9.68 26.93
CA HIS A 151 1.51 -10.55 26.97
C HIS A 151 2.08 -10.86 25.59
N ALA A 152 1.38 -10.46 24.53
CA ALA A 152 1.83 -10.67 23.16
C ALA A 152 3.08 -9.84 22.84
N ASN A 153 3.91 -10.38 21.94
CA ASN A 153 5.14 -9.77 21.48
C ASN A 153 4.86 -8.35 20.97
N ILE A 154 5.76 -7.42 21.28
CA ILE A 154 5.65 -6.03 20.86
C ILE A 154 6.31 -5.93 19.48
N PHE A 155 5.52 -5.58 18.46
CA PHE A 155 6.01 -5.27 17.12
C PHE A 155 6.63 -3.87 17.04
N GLY A 156 6.19 -2.96 17.89
CA GLY A 156 6.73 -1.62 17.97
C GLY A 156 5.87 -0.71 18.85
N GLN A 157 6.08 0.60 18.72
CA GLN A 157 5.35 1.61 19.47
C GLN A 157 4.89 2.74 18.53
N LEU A 158 3.74 3.33 18.85
CA LEU A 158 3.22 4.54 18.21
C LEU A 158 3.35 5.70 19.19
N ALA A 159 3.81 6.85 18.71
CA ALA A 159 3.89 8.06 19.51
C ALA A 159 2.51 8.73 19.68
N ALA A 160 2.38 9.60 20.69
CA ALA A 160 1.21 10.47 20.83
C ALA A 160 0.91 11.24 19.53
N ASN A 161 -0.38 11.42 19.26
CA ASN A 161 -0.94 12.07 18.08
C ASN A 161 -0.62 11.36 16.75
N SER A 162 -0.08 10.14 16.78
CA SER A 162 0.01 9.32 15.57
C SER A 162 -1.40 9.03 15.07
N LEU A 163 -1.64 9.28 13.79
CA LEU A 163 -2.87 8.89 13.11
C LEU A 163 -2.74 7.44 12.64
N VAL A 164 -3.68 6.58 13.04
CA VAL A 164 -3.72 5.17 12.65
C VAL A 164 -5.05 4.79 12.02
N TRP A 165 -5.00 3.92 11.02
CA TRP A 165 -6.18 3.27 10.47
C TRP A 165 -6.55 2.05 11.32
N VAL A 166 -7.74 2.08 11.89
CA VAL A 166 -8.30 0.95 12.63
C VAL A 166 -9.15 0.15 11.66
N GLU A 167 -8.73 -1.07 11.36
CA GLU A 167 -9.41 -1.98 10.41
C GLU A 167 -10.34 -2.99 11.12
N GLY A 168 -10.31 -3.03 12.45
CA GLY A 168 -11.17 -3.90 13.23
C GLY A 168 -11.00 -3.70 14.73
N LYS A 169 -11.91 -4.29 15.50
CA LYS A 169 -11.87 -4.23 16.96
C LYS A 169 -12.14 -5.61 17.54
N GLN A 170 -11.25 -6.03 18.45
CA GLN A 170 -11.38 -7.25 19.22
C GLN A 170 -11.41 -6.90 20.71
N ARG A 171 -12.63 -6.85 21.29
CA ARG A 171 -12.87 -6.43 22.68
C ARG A 171 -12.25 -5.05 22.98
N THR A 172 -11.19 -5.02 23.78
CA THR A 172 -10.47 -3.79 24.21
C THR A 172 -9.26 -3.48 23.33
N TRP A 173 -9.07 -4.23 22.26
CA TRP A 173 -7.96 -4.07 21.33
C TRP A 173 -8.48 -3.63 19.97
N SER A 174 -7.82 -2.66 19.39
CA SER A 174 -8.03 -2.22 18.03
C SER A 174 -6.95 -2.83 17.15
N GLN A 175 -7.38 -3.39 16.04
CA GLN A 175 -6.53 -3.96 15.03
C GLN A 175 -6.14 -2.87 14.04
N ILE A 176 -4.85 -2.79 13.73
CA ILE A 176 -4.26 -1.80 12.84
C ILE A 176 -3.27 -2.50 11.90
N ARG A 177 -2.94 -1.87 10.78
CA ARG A 177 -1.72 -2.21 10.04
C ARG A 177 -0.52 -1.47 10.63
N PHE A 178 0.59 -2.17 10.80
CA PHE A 178 1.85 -1.64 11.32
C PHE A 178 3.03 -2.35 10.65
N ASN A 179 3.88 -1.60 9.96
CA ASN A 179 5.03 -2.13 9.21
C ASN A 179 4.69 -3.28 8.26
N GLY A 180 3.58 -3.17 7.51
CA GLY A 180 3.11 -4.22 6.58
C GLY A 180 2.43 -5.42 7.25
N ASN A 181 2.51 -5.51 8.59
CA ASN A 181 1.89 -6.57 9.38
C ASN A 181 0.62 -6.10 10.06
N ARG A 182 -0.19 -7.05 10.52
CA ARG A 182 -1.30 -6.79 11.43
C ARG A 182 -0.80 -6.63 12.86
N GLY A 183 -1.11 -5.50 13.48
CA GLY A 183 -0.82 -5.22 14.87
C GLY A 183 -2.07 -4.93 15.69
N TYR A 184 -1.96 -5.09 17.01
CA TYR A 184 -3.02 -4.81 17.96
C TYR A 184 -2.56 -3.75 18.97
N VAL A 185 -3.38 -2.72 19.15
CA VAL A 185 -3.17 -1.67 20.15
C VAL A 185 -4.36 -1.62 21.10
N SER A 186 -4.16 -1.17 22.34
CA SER A 186 -5.27 -1.00 23.27
C SER A 186 -6.20 0.13 22.78
N SER A 187 -7.48 -0.20 22.56
CA SER A 187 -8.49 0.75 22.07
C SER A 187 -8.69 1.94 23.00
N ALA A 188 -8.34 1.80 24.30
CA ALA A 188 -8.43 2.87 25.27
C ALA A 188 -7.51 4.07 24.95
N TYR A 189 -6.49 3.86 24.11
CA TYR A 189 -5.55 4.91 23.70
C TYR A 189 -5.79 5.40 22.28
N LEU A 190 -6.97 5.13 21.72
CA LEU A 190 -7.38 5.58 20.41
C LEU A 190 -8.59 6.50 20.52
N GLN A 191 -8.46 7.70 19.97
CA GLN A 191 -9.57 8.64 19.80
C GLN A 191 -9.94 8.70 18.33
N ARG A 192 -11.17 8.29 17.99
CA ARG A 192 -11.66 8.35 16.60
C ARG A 192 -11.52 9.77 16.07
N ALA A 193 -10.83 9.90 14.94
CA ALA A 193 -10.68 11.17 14.27
C ALA A 193 -11.94 11.41 13.41
N LEU A 194 -12.74 12.38 13.81
CA LEU A 194 -13.92 12.81 13.05
C LEU A 194 -13.46 13.78 11.96
N GLY A 195 -13.94 13.58 10.73
CA GLY A 195 -13.62 14.47 9.60
C GLY A 195 -12.23 14.28 8.97
N ILE A 196 -11.55 13.17 9.26
CA ILE A 196 -10.33 12.77 8.53
C ILE A 196 -10.75 11.86 7.38
N ASP A 197 -11.09 12.47 6.24
CA ASP A 197 -10.74 11.91 4.94
C ASP A 197 -9.21 12.06 4.82
N ASP A 198 -8.53 11.03 4.33
CA ASP A 198 -7.07 11.04 4.14
C ASP A 198 -6.67 12.25 3.29
N THR A 199 -6.24 13.32 3.96
CA THR A 199 -5.82 14.57 3.35
C THR A 199 -4.39 14.84 3.81
N ASN A 200 -3.48 13.94 3.46
CA ASN A 200 -2.20 14.45 2.98
C ASN A 200 -2.29 14.44 1.47
N PRO A 201 -2.56 15.60 0.85
CA PRO A 201 -2.48 15.68 -0.59
C PRO A 201 -1.10 15.21 -1.05
N LEU A 202 -1.08 14.33 -2.06
CA LEU A 202 0.05 14.31 -2.98
C LEU A 202 0.26 15.78 -3.38
N LYS A 203 1.46 16.29 -3.14
CA LYS A 203 1.73 17.71 -3.36
C LYS A 203 1.48 18.02 -4.83
N GLU A 204 0.98 19.21 -5.13
CA GLU A 204 0.94 19.67 -6.51
C GLU A 204 2.39 19.66 -7.02
N ALA A 205 2.70 18.74 -7.93
CA ALA A 205 3.99 18.69 -8.60
C ALA A 205 3.82 19.28 -9.99
N ASP A 206 4.80 20.08 -10.40
CA ASP A 206 4.78 20.71 -11.71
C ASP A 206 5.38 19.74 -12.73
N HIS A 207 4.66 18.67 -13.10
CA HIS A 207 5.16 17.70 -14.09
C HIS A 207 5.17 18.25 -15.53
N GLN A 208 5.55 19.52 -15.72
CA GLN A 208 5.91 20.08 -17.00
C GLN A 208 7.22 19.48 -17.46
N ASP A 209 7.14 18.40 -18.24
CA ASP A 209 8.27 18.00 -19.04
C ASP A 209 8.36 18.94 -20.25
N HIS A 210 9.45 19.71 -20.31
CA HIS A 210 9.79 20.58 -21.44
C HIS A 210 10.65 19.84 -22.48
N ARG A 211 10.99 18.56 -22.25
CA ARG A 211 11.80 17.76 -23.18
C ARG A 211 10.91 16.74 -23.89
N ASP A 212 10.38 17.12 -25.05
CA ASP A 212 9.90 16.18 -26.08
C ASP A 212 11.11 15.50 -26.77
N GLU A 213 12.05 14.93 -26.00
CA GLU A 213 13.18 14.18 -26.56
C GLU A 213 13.01 12.70 -26.29
N SER A 214 12.64 11.96 -27.33
CA SER A 214 12.75 10.51 -27.39
C SER A 214 14.22 10.11 -27.20
N PRO A 215 14.59 9.33 -26.17
CA PRO A 215 15.95 8.83 -26.05
C PRO A 215 16.20 7.76 -27.12
N ASN A 216 17.40 7.83 -27.69
CA ASN A 216 17.91 6.91 -28.70
C ASN A 216 17.92 5.47 -28.16
N HIS A 217 17.44 4.53 -28.98
CA HIS A 217 17.13 3.15 -28.65
C HIS A 217 18.29 2.33 -28.08
N HIS A 218 18.07 1.75 -26.90
CA HIS A 218 18.52 0.40 -26.57
C HIS A 218 17.27 -0.43 -26.26
N LEU A 219 17.17 -1.62 -26.89
CA LEU A 219 16.12 -2.59 -26.61
C LEU A 219 16.08 -2.86 -25.09
N PRO A 220 14.90 -2.89 -24.45
CA PRO A 220 14.81 -3.10 -23.02
C PRO A 220 15.39 -4.49 -22.69
N PRO A 221 16.10 -4.64 -21.55
CA PRO A 221 16.29 -5.96 -20.99
C PRO A 221 14.89 -6.56 -20.80
N SER A 222 14.70 -7.77 -21.32
CA SER A 222 13.47 -8.53 -21.11
C SER A 222 13.14 -8.56 -19.62
N PHE A 223 12.05 -7.91 -19.20
CA PHE A 223 11.52 -7.92 -17.82
C PHE A 223 11.01 -9.32 -17.37
N ASN A 224 11.49 -10.39 -18.00
CA ASN A 224 11.44 -11.75 -17.48
C ASN A 224 12.68 -12.01 -16.61
N ARG A 225 12.80 -11.25 -15.52
CA ARG A 225 13.50 -11.66 -14.29
C ARG A 225 13.45 -10.55 -13.26
N LEU A 226 12.51 -10.65 -12.33
CA LEU A 226 12.85 -10.38 -10.95
C LEU A 226 13.88 -11.46 -10.59
N GLU A 227 15.18 -11.11 -10.58
CA GLU A 227 16.21 -12.04 -10.14
C GLU A 227 15.96 -12.38 -8.66
N PRO A 228 16.24 -13.61 -8.19
CA PRO A 228 15.82 -14.10 -6.86
C PRO A 228 16.42 -13.40 -5.63
N SER A 229 17.11 -12.27 -5.77
CA SER A 229 17.83 -11.59 -4.69
C SER A 229 17.26 -10.24 -4.25
N ASP A 230 16.06 -9.84 -4.70
CA ASP A 230 15.43 -8.56 -4.31
C ASP A 230 14.87 -8.60 -2.88
N GLN A 231 15.77 -8.69 -1.91
CA GLN A 231 15.42 -8.53 -0.50
C GLN A 231 14.83 -7.12 -0.31
N LEU A 232 13.52 -7.00 -0.17
CA LEU A 232 12.87 -5.69 -0.02
C LEU A 232 13.34 -4.97 1.25
N THR A 233 13.40 -5.69 2.36
CA THR A 233 13.72 -5.11 3.67
C THR A 233 15.22 -5.17 3.95
N PRO A 234 15.84 -4.11 4.49
CA PRO A 234 17.27 -4.10 4.79
C PRO A 234 17.59 -4.97 6.01
N ASP A 235 18.84 -5.40 6.14
CA ASP A 235 19.34 -6.08 7.34
C ASP A 235 19.38 -5.14 8.55
N LEU A 236 19.75 -3.87 8.32
CA LEU A 236 19.71 -2.83 9.34
C LEU A 236 18.32 -2.18 9.38
N ILE A 237 17.59 -2.40 10.46
CA ILE A 237 16.31 -1.73 10.73
C ILE A 237 16.55 -0.45 11.55
N LEU A 238 16.01 0.68 11.08
CA LEU A 238 16.09 1.98 11.75
C LEU A 238 14.91 2.18 12.71
N THR A 239 15.17 2.77 13.87
CA THR A 239 14.10 3.17 14.80
C THR A 239 13.26 4.29 14.20
N VAL A 240 11.94 4.09 14.09
CA VAL A 240 10.99 5.09 13.59
C VAL A 240 10.63 6.09 14.70
N ALA A 241 11.54 7.03 14.97
CA ALA A 241 11.38 8.09 15.97
C ALA A 241 12.03 9.41 15.50
N GLY A 242 11.93 10.47 16.30
CA GLY A 242 12.55 11.77 15.99
C GLY A 242 11.64 12.70 15.17
N SER A 243 12.23 13.52 14.30
CA SER A 243 11.52 14.49 13.45
C SER A 243 10.57 13.81 12.45
N LYS A 244 9.74 14.61 11.76
CA LYS A 244 8.85 14.11 10.70
C LYS A 244 9.65 13.42 9.58
N GLU A 245 10.75 14.04 9.18
CA GLU A 245 11.67 13.56 8.15
C GLU A 245 12.37 12.29 8.60
N GLN A 246 12.87 12.24 9.85
CA GLN A 246 13.50 11.05 10.44
C GLN A 246 12.55 9.85 10.45
N ARG A 247 11.30 10.05 10.89
CA ARG A 247 10.29 8.97 10.87
C ARG A 247 9.97 8.54 9.44
N ALA A 248 9.88 9.47 8.49
CA ALA A 248 9.59 9.17 7.09
C ALA A 248 10.71 8.33 6.46
N VAL A 249 11.97 8.75 6.59
CA VAL A 249 13.10 8.01 5.99
C VAL A 249 13.32 6.67 6.67
N ALA A 250 13.18 6.57 8.00
CA ALA A 250 13.26 5.30 8.71
C ALA A 250 12.16 4.33 8.24
N ALA A 251 10.91 4.79 8.13
CA ALA A 251 9.81 3.95 7.69
C ALA A 251 9.95 3.52 6.22
N THR A 252 10.46 4.38 5.34
CA THR A 252 10.75 4.04 3.93
C THR A 252 11.89 3.05 3.83
N TRP A 253 13.01 3.31 4.51
CA TRP A 253 14.15 2.41 4.56
C TRP A 253 13.78 1.03 5.09
N ASN A 254 13.07 0.94 6.21
CA ASN A 254 12.70 -0.35 6.80
C ASN A 254 11.82 -1.20 5.88
N ARG A 255 11.10 -0.58 4.93
CA ARG A 255 10.29 -1.30 3.95
C ARG A 255 11.11 -1.73 2.74
N TRP A 256 11.96 -0.85 2.21
CA TRP A 256 12.53 -0.99 0.86
C TRP A 256 14.07 -0.94 0.80
N GLY A 257 14.74 -0.79 1.94
CA GLY A 257 16.17 -0.53 2.03
C GLY A 257 17.04 -1.60 1.40
N GLY A 258 16.63 -2.87 1.42
CA GLY A 258 17.43 -3.94 0.80
C GLY A 258 17.46 -3.84 -0.73
N LEU A 259 16.29 -3.60 -1.35
CA LEU A 259 16.18 -3.40 -2.79
C LEU A 259 16.85 -2.07 -3.22
N LEU A 260 16.63 -1.01 -2.44
CA LEU A 260 17.29 0.28 -2.67
C LEU A 260 18.81 0.17 -2.61
N THR A 261 19.37 -0.56 -1.63
CA THR A 261 20.82 -0.79 -1.55
C THR A 261 21.34 -1.50 -2.79
N THR A 262 20.65 -2.55 -3.24
CA THR A 262 21.06 -3.33 -4.41
C THR A 262 21.14 -2.45 -5.66
N LEU A 263 20.08 -1.68 -5.93
CA LEU A 263 20.01 -0.81 -7.12
C LEU A 263 20.94 0.40 -7.02
N CYS A 264 21.12 0.96 -5.82
CA CYS A 264 22.08 2.04 -5.61
C CYS A 264 23.53 1.62 -5.88
N ILE A 265 23.90 0.38 -5.51
CA ILE A 265 25.23 -0.17 -5.83
C ILE A 265 25.37 -0.35 -7.35
N GLU A 266 24.36 -0.90 -8.02
CA GLU A 266 24.38 -1.13 -9.47
C GLU A 266 24.50 0.18 -10.26
N LYS A 267 23.75 1.21 -9.87
CA LYS A 267 23.62 2.48 -10.60
C LYS A 267 24.56 3.58 -10.09
N ASP A 268 25.39 3.29 -9.08
CA ASP A 268 26.32 4.24 -8.45
C ASP A 268 25.62 5.51 -7.94
N ILE A 269 24.58 5.30 -7.10
CA ILE A 269 23.76 6.34 -6.49
C ILE A 269 23.85 6.24 -4.96
N ASP A 270 23.97 7.38 -4.27
CA ASP A 270 23.86 7.40 -2.81
C ASP A 270 22.47 6.93 -2.36
N VAL A 271 22.42 5.90 -1.52
CA VAL A 271 21.18 5.36 -0.97
C VAL A 271 20.39 6.37 -0.16
N ALA A 272 21.06 7.34 0.48
CA ALA A 272 20.40 8.45 1.17
C ALA A 272 19.58 9.30 0.18
N CYS A 273 20.13 9.54 -1.02
CA CYS A 273 19.47 10.28 -2.08
C CYS A 273 18.23 9.52 -2.59
N ALA A 274 18.35 8.23 -2.89
CA ALA A 274 17.22 7.41 -3.36
C ALA A 274 16.08 7.33 -2.33
N VAL A 275 16.41 7.10 -1.04
CA VAL A 275 15.43 7.13 0.06
C VAL A 275 14.78 8.51 0.17
N ALA A 276 15.55 9.58 0.05
CA ALA A 276 15.05 10.95 0.15
C ALA A 276 14.07 11.28 -0.98
N VAL A 277 14.39 10.93 -2.23
CA VAL A 277 13.51 11.11 -3.38
C VAL A 277 12.18 10.38 -3.16
N LEU A 278 12.20 9.08 -2.86
CA LEU A 278 10.98 8.32 -2.57
C LEU A 278 10.15 8.92 -1.42
N CYS A 279 10.83 9.44 -0.39
CA CYS A 279 10.13 10.07 0.73
C CYS A 279 9.39 11.35 0.33
N VAL A 280 9.99 12.15 -0.56
CA VAL A 280 9.42 13.42 -1.02
C VAL A 280 8.20 13.21 -1.91
N GLU A 281 8.23 12.19 -2.76
CA GLU A 281 7.14 11.88 -3.70
C GLU A 281 5.90 11.34 -2.99
N SER A 282 6.05 10.24 -2.26
CA SER A 282 4.91 9.49 -1.69
C SER A 282 5.13 9.03 -0.25
N ARG A 283 6.21 9.47 0.41
CA ARG A 283 6.73 8.83 1.64
C ARG A 283 7.09 7.35 1.39
N GLY A 284 7.52 7.03 0.18
CA GLY A 284 7.82 5.67 -0.27
C GLY A 284 6.61 4.73 -0.23
N LYS A 285 5.37 5.24 -0.30
CA LYS A 285 4.17 4.40 -0.39
C LYS A 285 3.80 4.24 -1.85
N GLY A 286 3.73 3.01 -2.36
CA GLY A 286 3.23 2.76 -3.71
C GLY A 286 1.76 2.36 -3.76
N PHE A 287 1.17 1.99 -2.62
CA PHE A 287 -0.21 1.55 -2.52
C PHE A 287 -0.90 2.28 -1.36
N GLU A 288 -2.15 2.69 -1.57
CA GLU A 288 -2.95 3.30 -0.52
C GLU A 288 -3.83 2.24 0.11
N GLN A 289 -3.51 1.92 1.36
CA GLN A 289 -4.18 0.87 2.13
C GLN A 289 -5.68 1.19 2.32
N ASN A 290 -6.01 2.48 2.38
CA ASN A 290 -7.37 2.98 2.57
C ASN A 290 -8.18 3.06 1.26
N ASN A 291 -7.60 2.62 0.14
CA ASN A 291 -8.22 2.58 -1.18
C ASN A 291 -8.10 1.19 -1.81
N ALA A 292 -8.51 0.15 -1.07
CA ALA A 292 -8.45 -1.26 -1.50
C ALA A 292 -7.04 -1.74 -1.90
N ASP A 293 -6.00 -1.25 -1.22
CA ASP A 293 -4.59 -1.50 -1.55
C ASP A 293 -4.27 -1.17 -3.03
N ARG A 294 -5.00 -0.22 -3.64
CA ARG A 294 -4.75 0.23 -5.03
C ARG A 294 -3.48 1.07 -5.11
N LEU A 295 -2.86 1.05 -6.30
CA LEU A 295 -1.73 1.89 -6.67
C LEU A 295 -2.01 3.36 -6.31
N ILE A 296 -1.05 4.02 -5.68
CA ILE A 296 -1.13 5.47 -5.44
C ILE A 296 -1.02 6.18 -6.78
N ILE A 297 -2.02 6.98 -7.11
CA ILE A 297 -2.04 7.74 -8.36
C ILE A 297 -2.36 9.21 -8.11
N ARG A 298 -1.98 10.07 -9.07
CA ARG A 298 -2.51 11.42 -9.17
C ARG A 298 -2.98 11.65 -10.60
N PHE A 299 -4.25 12.00 -10.78
CA PHE A 299 -4.81 12.25 -12.10
C PHE A 299 -4.63 13.71 -12.51
N GLU A 300 -4.00 13.94 -13.67
CA GLU A 300 -3.69 15.28 -14.16
C GLU A 300 -4.61 15.65 -15.33
N ASN A 301 -5.68 16.41 -15.04
CA ASN A 301 -6.64 16.90 -16.04
C ASN A 301 -5.95 17.54 -17.25
N HIS A 302 -4.95 18.40 -17.02
CA HIS A 302 -4.23 19.08 -18.09
C HIS A 302 -3.42 18.12 -18.99
N LYS A 303 -3.01 16.95 -18.48
CA LYS A 303 -2.40 15.88 -19.28
C LYS A 303 -3.48 15.10 -20.04
N PHE A 304 -4.63 14.85 -19.43
CA PHE A 304 -5.75 14.22 -20.12
C PHE A 304 -6.28 15.10 -21.26
N TRP A 305 -6.22 16.43 -21.11
CA TRP A 305 -6.41 17.37 -22.22
C TRP A 305 -5.38 17.17 -23.34
N ARG A 306 -4.08 17.05 -23.02
CA ARG A 306 -3.00 16.83 -24.01
C ARG A 306 -3.19 15.53 -24.80
N TYR A 307 -3.62 14.45 -24.16
CA TYR A 307 -3.71 13.12 -24.79
C TYR A 307 -5.07 12.83 -25.42
N TRP A 308 -6.17 13.30 -24.83
CA TRP A 308 -7.53 13.03 -25.32
C TRP A 308 -8.38 14.29 -25.53
N GLY A 309 -8.40 15.20 -24.55
CA GLY A 309 -9.34 16.32 -24.52
C GLY A 309 -9.18 17.34 -25.67
N LYS A 310 -7.97 17.54 -26.19
CA LYS A 310 -7.72 18.42 -27.35
C LYS A 310 -8.42 17.93 -28.62
N HIS A 311 -8.64 16.61 -28.73
CA HIS A 311 -9.36 15.97 -29.82
C HIS A 311 -10.86 15.83 -29.53
N HIS A 312 -11.25 15.88 -28.25
CA HIS A 312 -12.64 15.78 -27.77
C HIS A 312 -13.06 16.98 -26.91
N PRO A 313 -12.91 18.22 -27.40
CA PRO A 313 -12.91 19.41 -26.54
C PRO A 313 -14.28 19.70 -25.90
N GLN A 314 -15.38 19.33 -26.56
CA GLN A 314 -16.73 19.50 -26.01
C GLN A 314 -17.00 18.51 -24.87
N GLN A 315 -16.67 17.23 -25.06
CA GLN A 315 -16.84 16.19 -24.05
C GLN A 315 -15.91 16.43 -22.86
N TYR A 316 -14.65 16.80 -23.09
CA TYR A 316 -13.71 17.12 -22.02
C TYR A 316 -14.25 18.23 -21.10
N ARG A 317 -14.74 19.34 -21.69
CA ARG A 317 -15.24 20.49 -20.91
C ARG A 317 -16.54 20.20 -20.14
N GLN A 318 -17.23 19.12 -20.45
CA GLN A 318 -18.37 18.68 -19.66
C GLN A 318 -17.93 18.12 -18.30
N HIS A 319 -16.75 17.50 -18.22
CA HIS A 319 -16.35 16.66 -17.10
C HIS A 319 -15.08 17.09 -16.38
N PHE A 320 -14.19 17.87 -17.02
CA PHE A 320 -12.89 18.21 -16.47
C PHE A 320 -12.56 19.71 -16.66
N CYS A 321 -11.91 20.30 -15.67
CA CYS A 321 -11.31 21.64 -15.78
C CYS A 321 -10.07 21.78 -14.89
N TYR A 322 -9.26 22.81 -15.16
CA TYR A 322 -8.04 23.15 -14.42
C TYR A 322 -7.72 24.65 -14.60
N ASN A 323 -6.82 25.20 -13.80
CA ASN A 323 -6.41 26.60 -13.93
C ASN A 323 -5.58 26.82 -15.22
N PRO A 324 -6.05 27.59 -16.21
CA PRO A 324 -5.34 27.74 -17.49
C PRO A 324 -4.05 28.57 -17.38
N LYS A 325 -3.87 29.35 -16.31
CA LYS A 325 -2.64 30.14 -16.07
C LYS A 325 -1.55 29.33 -15.37
N LYS A 326 -1.96 28.30 -14.63
CA LYS A 326 -1.10 27.42 -13.84
C LYS A 326 -1.64 26.00 -13.93
N VAL A 327 -1.37 25.36 -15.06
CA VAL A 327 -2.08 24.15 -15.54
C VAL A 327 -2.05 22.95 -14.60
N TRP A 328 -1.09 22.89 -13.68
CA TRP A 328 -0.95 21.85 -12.66
C TRP A 328 -1.77 22.12 -11.37
N THR A 329 -2.66 23.12 -11.38
CA THR A 329 -3.44 23.55 -10.20
C THR A 329 -4.93 23.68 -10.50
N GLU A 330 -5.74 23.65 -9.44
CA GLU A 330 -7.21 23.76 -9.49
C GLU A 330 -7.88 22.71 -10.39
N HIS A 331 -7.40 21.47 -10.38
CA HIS A 331 -8.06 20.40 -11.13
C HIS A 331 -9.38 20.05 -10.48
N GLN A 332 -10.45 20.09 -11.29
CA GLN A 332 -11.78 19.72 -10.84
C GLN A 332 -12.43 18.81 -11.87
N TRP A 333 -13.38 18.00 -11.40
CA TRP A 333 -14.13 17.11 -12.27
C TRP A 333 -15.60 17.02 -11.83
N ARG A 334 -16.42 16.39 -12.68
CA ARG A 334 -17.80 15.97 -12.36
C ARG A 334 -18.26 14.84 -13.28
N SER A 335 -18.99 13.88 -12.72
CA SER A 335 -19.55 12.74 -13.45
C SER A 335 -20.69 13.14 -14.38
N ASN A 336 -21.61 14.00 -13.94
CA ASN A 336 -22.69 14.51 -14.76
C ASN A 336 -22.44 15.99 -15.10
N PRO A 337 -22.68 16.44 -16.34
CA PRO A 337 -22.54 17.86 -16.70
C PRO A 337 -23.40 18.82 -15.87
N SER A 338 -24.43 18.35 -15.16
CA SER A 338 -25.23 19.17 -14.23
C SER A 338 -24.69 19.22 -12.80
N ASP A 339 -23.75 18.34 -12.43
CA ASP A 339 -23.23 18.28 -11.07
C ASP A 339 -22.31 19.47 -10.75
N PRO A 340 -22.16 19.83 -9.46
CA PRO A 340 -21.14 20.80 -9.04
C PRO A 340 -19.74 20.27 -9.32
N TRP A 341 -18.82 21.18 -9.63
CA TRP A 341 -17.39 20.87 -9.77
C TRP A 341 -16.78 20.42 -8.45
N GLN A 342 -16.00 19.35 -8.50
CA GLN A 342 -15.37 18.76 -7.32
C GLN A 342 -13.86 18.72 -7.48
N SER A 343 -13.13 19.19 -6.47
CA SER A 343 -11.72 18.89 -6.32
C SER A 343 -11.55 17.43 -5.87
N PHE A 344 -10.60 16.75 -6.47
CA PHE A 344 -10.29 15.34 -6.18
C PHE A 344 -8.87 15.14 -5.65
N HIS A 345 -8.00 16.14 -5.83
CA HIS A 345 -6.60 15.99 -5.51
C HIS A 345 -6.34 15.69 -4.05
N GLY A 346 -5.46 14.72 -3.85
CA GLY A 346 -4.98 14.38 -2.52
C GLY A 346 -5.85 13.40 -1.74
N VAL A 347 -6.94 12.91 -2.33
CA VAL A 347 -7.77 11.85 -1.78
C VAL A 347 -7.78 10.70 -2.77
N GLN A 348 -7.07 9.61 -2.47
CA GLN A 348 -6.85 8.50 -3.42
C GLN A 348 -8.15 7.90 -3.96
N ALA A 349 -9.19 7.75 -3.15
CA ALA A 349 -10.49 7.27 -3.62
C ALA A 349 -11.10 8.19 -4.70
N LYS A 350 -10.91 9.51 -4.57
CA LYS A 350 -11.38 10.49 -5.57
C LYS A 350 -10.47 10.50 -6.80
N GLU A 351 -9.15 10.45 -6.62
CA GLU A 351 -8.18 10.31 -7.74
C GLU A 351 -8.55 9.12 -8.63
N TRP A 352 -8.82 7.95 -8.02
CA TRP A 352 -9.27 6.75 -8.73
C TRP A 352 -10.64 6.91 -9.36
N GLN A 353 -11.59 7.59 -8.71
CA GLN A 353 -12.90 7.84 -9.30
C GLN A 353 -12.80 8.63 -10.62
N VAL A 354 -11.97 9.69 -10.63
CA VAL A 354 -11.73 10.49 -11.85
C VAL A 354 -11.00 9.66 -12.90
N PHE A 355 -9.98 8.91 -12.49
CA PHE A 355 -9.20 8.06 -13.37
C PHE A 355 -10.04 6.97 -14.05
N GLU A 356 -10.89 6.25 -13.32
CA GLU A 356 -11.77 5.21 -13.90
C GLU A 356 -12.81 5.82 -14.85
N PHE A 357 -13.33 7.01 -14.52
CA PHE A 357 -14.19 7.75 -15.45
C PHE A 357 -13.42 8.13 -16.73
N ALA A 358 -12.19 8.63 -16.62
CA ALA A 358 -11.34 8.93 -17.76
C ALA A 358 -11.02 7.69 -18.60
N ARG A 359 -10.72 6.53 -17.98
CA ARG A 359 -10.50 5.26 -18.68
C ARG A 359 -11.70 4.81 -19.51
N SER A 360 -12.92 5.10 -19.04
CA SER A 360 -14.13 4.81 -19.80
C SER A 360 -14.29 5.66 -21.07
N LEU A 361 -13.57 6.79 -21.15
CA LEU A 361 -13.51 7.65 -22.34
C LEU A 361 -12.35 7.26 -23.25
N ASP A 362 -11.17 7.02 -22.67
CA ASP A 362 -9.96 6.58 -23.36
C ASP A 362 -8.95 6.03 -22.34
N GLU A 363 -8.69 4.72 -22.41
CA GLU A 363 -7.88 4.00 -21.43
C GLU A 363 -6.41 4.44 -21.44
N ASP A 364 -5.78 4.45 -22.61
CA ASP A 364 -4.38 4.82 -22.78
C ASP A 364 -4.16 6.28 -22.37
N ALA A 365 -5.00 7.20 -22.84
CA ALA A 365 -4.88 8.61 -22.49
C ALA A 365 -5.08 8.85 -20.99
N ALA A 366 -5.97 8.11 -20.33
CA ALA A 366 -6.14 8.19 -18.89
C ALA A 366 -4.87 7.73 -18.16
N MET A 367 -4.28 6.60 -18.56
CA MET A 367 -3.04 6.09 -17.94
C MET A 367 -1.83 6.98 -18.22
N LEU A 368 -1.72 7.58 -19.42
CA LEU A 368 -0.71 8.59 -19.74
C LEU A 368 -0.85 9.83 -18.84
N SER A 369 -2.04 10.06 -18.28
CA SER A 369 -2.38 11.25 -17.51
C SER A 369 -2.32 11.07 -16.00
N ILE A 370 -1.75 9.97 -15.50
CA ILE A 370 -1.53 9.77 -14.07
C ILE A 370 -0.05 9.67 -13.70
N SER A 371 0.34 10.22 -12.55
CA SER A 371 1.57 9.78 -11.86
C SER A 371 1.27 8.50 -11.10
N MET A 372 2.25 7.59 -11.03
CA MET A 372 2.05 6.24 -10.52
C MET A 372 3.05 5.87 -9.41
N GLY A 373 2.52 5.26 -8.35
CA GLY A 373 3.28 4.51 -7.37
C GLY A 373 4.18 5.34 -6.46
N ALA A 374 5.11 4.65 -5.79
CA ALA A 374 6.01 5.25 -4.84
C ALA A 374 6.85 6.42 -5.41
N PRO A 375 7.37 6.34 -6.65
CA PRO A 375 8.16 7.42 -7.25
C PRO A 375 7.31 8.49 -7.94
N GLN A 376 5.99 8.30 -8.08
CA GLN A 376 5.12 9.23 -8.81
C GLN A 376 5.58 9.49 -10.26
N ILE A 377 6.00 8.44 -10.96
CA ILE A 377 6.39 8.56 -12.38
C ILE A 377 5.13 8.71 -13.22
N MET A 378 5.09 9.72 -14.10
CA MET A 378 3.98 9.92 -15.03
C MET A 378 3.90 8.78 -16.06
N GLY A 379 2.68 8.31 -16.36
CA GLY A 379 2.46 7.21 -17.30
C GLY A 379 3.03 7.48 -18.70
N PHE A 380 3.11 8.74 -19.15
CA PHE A 380 3.76 9.07 -20.43
C PHE A 380 5.27 8.83 -20.48
N HIS A 381 5.90 8.43 -19.37
CA HIS A 381 7.28 7.99 -19.33
C HIS A 381 7.46 6.47 -19.46
N TYR A 382 6.41 5.71 -19.80
CA TYR A 382 6.49 4.26 -19.92
C TYR A 382 7.68 3.79 -20.78
N GLU A 383 7.90 4.41 -21.95
CA GLU A 383 9.00 4.06 -22.85
C GLU A 383 10.37 4.41 -22.25
N ARG A 384 10.47 5.55 -21.56
CA ARG A 384 11.71 5.99 -20.88
C ARG A 384 12.18 4.97 -19.85
N ILE A 385 11.25 4.32 -19.15
CA ILE A 385 11.56 3.34 -18.11
C ILE A 385 11.44 1.88 -18.61
N GLY A 386 11.39 1.68 -19.93
CA GLY A 386 11.57 0.38 -20.58
C GLY A 386 10.30 -0.42 -20.89
N TYR A 387 9.10 0.13 -20.70
CA TYR A 387 7.85 -0.54 -21.08
C TYR A 387 7.47 -0.28 -22.53
N GLN A 388 6.78 -1.23 -23.17
CA GLN A 388 6.30 -1.11 -24.56
C GLN A 388 5.00 -0.33 -24.67
N SER A 389 4.22 -0.26 -23.58
CA SER A 389 3.00 0.54 -23.51
C SER A 389 2.76 1.09 -22.11
N VAL A 390 1.92 2.11 -22.02
CA VAL A 390 1.48 2.65 -20.73
C VAL A 390 0.64 1.65 -19.92
N VAL A 391 -0.07 0.76 -20.61
CA VAL A 391 -0.83 -0.34 -19.98
C VAL A 391 0.14 -1.32 -19.31
N GLU A 392 1.22 -1.70 -19.99
CA GLU A 392 2.25 -2.58 -19.42
C GLU A 392 2.90 -1.96 -18.18
N MET A 393 3.24 -0.66 -18.23
CA MET A 393 3.73 0.07 -17.07
C MET A 393 2.71 0.07 -15.92
N PHE A 394 1.45 0.39 -16.21
CA PHE A 394 0.39 0.44 -15.20
C PHE A 394 0.17 -0.92 -14.54
N ASP A 395 0.14 -2.01 -15.32
CA ASP A 395 -0.04 -3.37 -14.82
C ASP A 395 1.15 -3.80 -13.96
N ALA A 396 2.39 -3.53 -14.40
CA ALA A 396 3.59 -3.80 -13.62
C ALA A 396 3.59 -3.02 -12.30
N PHE A 397 3.19 -1.75 -12.32
CA PHE A 397 3.07 -0.93 -11.12
C PHE A 397 1.93 -1.42 -10.21
N CYS A 398 0.84 -1.96 -10.74
CA CYS A 398 -0.20 -2.58 -9.93
C CYS A 398 0.27 -3.88 -9.26
N GLN A 399 1.21 -4.62 -9.86
CA GLN A 399 1.71 -5.90 -9.32
C GLN A 399 2.57 -5.74 -8.05
N GLY A 400 3.32 -4.64 -7.90
CA GLY A 400 4.08 -4.44 -6.67
C GLY A 400 5.08 -3.30 -6.65
N ILE A 401 5.61 -3.06 -5.45
CA ILE A 401 6.66 -2.07 -5.18
C ILE A 401 7.97 -2.32 -5.94
N PRO A 402 8.43 -3.57 -6.22
CA PRO A 402 9.63 -3.77 -7.03
C PRO A 402 9.60 -2.98 -8.34
N ALA A 403 8.50 -3.06 -9.10
CA ALA A 403 8.34 -2.34 -10.37
C ALA A 403 8.41 -0.81 -10.19
N HIS A 404 7.90 -0.28 -9.08
CA HIS A 404 7.99 1.15 -8.77
C HIS A 404 9.44 1.57 -8.56
N ILE A 405 10.19 0.78 -7.79
CA ILE A 405 11.58 1.11 -7.44
C ILE A 405 12.48 0.92 -8.67
N HIS A 406 12.35 -0.16 -9.43
CA HIS A 406 13.07 -0.29 -10.70
C HIS A 406 12.74 0.87 -11.64
N GLY A 407 11.46 1.23 -11.79
CA GLY A 407 11.04 2.37 -12.59
C GLY A 407 11.70 3.69 -12.16
N LEU A 408 11.91 3.91 -10.86
CA LEU A 408 12.63 5.09 -10.35
C LEU A 408 14.07 5.14 -10.86
N PHE A 409 14.81 4.03 -10.79
CA PHE A 409 16.21 4.00 -11.21
C PHE A 409 16.36 4.07 -12.73
N GLU A 410 15.45 3.46 -13.50
CA GLU A 410 15.42 3.60 -14.95
C GLU A 410 14.98 5.00 -15.40
N PHE A 411 14.23 5.73 -14.55
CA PHE A 411 13.87 7.10 -14.84
C PHE A 411 15.05 8.06 -14.78
N PHE A 412 16.03 7.80 -13.91
CA PHE A 412 17.16 8.70 -13.74
C PHE A 412 18.08 8.72 -14.97
N ASP A 413 18.26 9.91 -15.55
CA ASP A 413 19.24 10.12 -16.61
C ASP A 413 20.62 10.51 -16.05
N THR A 414 21.63 10.60 -16.92
CA THR A 414 23.00 10.95 -16.53
C THR A 414 23.09 12.30 -15.81
N SER A 415 22.26 13.28 -16.18
CA SER A 415 22.24 14.59 -15.52
C SER A 415 21.61 14.52 -14.13
N MET A 416 20.53 13.75 -13.97
CA MET A 416 19.93 13.48 -12.66
C MET A 416 20.92 12.76 -11.75
N HIS A 417 21.62 11.73 -12.24
CA HIS A 417 22.68 11.04 -11.49
C HIS A 417 23.75 12.03 -11.02
N GLN A 418 24.24 12.89 -11.91
CA GLN A 418 25.25 13.87 -11.55
C GLN A 418 24.75 14.85 -10.47
N HIS A 419 23.52 15.34 -10.59
CA HIS A 419 22.94 16.22 -9.56
C HIS A 419 22.71 15.52 -8.22
N LEU A 420 22.39 14.23 -8.21
CA LEU A 420 22.32 13.46 -6.96
C LEU A 420 23.71 13.30 -6.33
N ARG A 421 24.75 12.96 -7.10
CA ARG A 421 26.14 12.88 -6.60
C ARG A 421 26.65 14.20 -6.04
N ASP A 422 26.35 15.31 -6.72
CA ASP A 422 26.76 16.65 -6.29
C ASP A 422 25.89 17.21 -5.15
N HIS A 423 24.89 16.46 -4.67
CA HIS A 423 23.85 16.93 -3.76
C HIS A 423 23.16 18.24 -4.24
N SER A 424 23.10 18.43 -5.55
CA SER A 424 22.47 19.55 -6.24
C SER A 424 20.96 19.36 -6.35
N PHE A 425 20.30 19.17 -5.20
CA PHE A 425 18.91 18.71 -5.12
C PHE A 425 17.90 19.64 -5.79
N GLU A 426 18.15 20.95 -5.85
CA GLU A 426 17.28 21.87 -6.58
C GLU A 426 17.35 21.64 -8.10
N ASN A 427 18.55 21.39 -8.63
CA ASN A 427 18.71 21.09 -10.06
C ASN A 427 18.14 19.71 -10.39
N PHE A 428 18.37 18.71 -9.53
CA PHE A 428 17.70 17.42 -9.63
C PHE A 428 16.17 17.58 -9.66
N ALA A 429 15.59 18.32 -8.70
CA ALA A 429 14.16 18.54 -8.62
C ALA A 429 13.59 19.26 -9.85
N ALA A 430 14.37 20.14 -10.50
CA ALA A 430 13.96 20.77 -11.74
C ALA A 430 13.78 19.76 -12.89
N LEU A 431 14.62 18.71 -12.92
CA LEU A 431 14.53 17.66 -13.94
C LEU A 431 13.46 16.62 -13.58
N TYR A 432 13.29 16.30 -12.30
CA TYR A 432 12.40 15.24 -11.82
C TYR A 432 10.95 15.73 -11.63
N ASN A 433 10.76 16.88 -10.98
CA ASN A 433 9.45 17.44 -10.63
C ASN A 433 9.06 18.70 -11.43
N GLY A 434 9.90 19.13 -12.39
CA GLY A 434 9.74 20.35 -13.16
C GLY A 434 10.21 21.64 -12.49
N SER A 435 10.35 22.70 -13.30
CA SER A 435 11.04 23.92 -12.90
C SER A 435 10.24 24.84 -11.97
N GLY A 436 8.90 24.79 -12.00
CA GLY A 436 8.04 25.73 -11.28
C GLY A 436 8.10 25.63 -9.75
N GLN A 437 8.57 24.49 -9.20
CA GLN A 437 8.67 24.26 -7.75
C GLN A 437 10.02 23.66 -7.31
N LYS A 438 11.05 23.73 -8.16
CA LYS A 438 12.35 23.09 -7.92
C LYS A 438 12.99 23.42 -6.58
N ALA A 439 12.90 24.68 -6.12
CA ALA A 439 13.49 25.11 -4.84
C ALA A 439 12.79 24.48 -3.62
N LEU A 440 11.47 24.30 -3.71
CA LEU A 440 10.70 23.63 -2.66
C LEU A 440 11.06 22.15 -2.60
N TYR A 441 11.03 21.45 -3.73
CA TYR A 441 11.33 20.02 -3.83
C TYR A 441 12.79 19.73 -3.49
N GLY A 442 13.75 20.49 -3.99
CA GLY A 442 15.16 20.36 -3.67
C GLY A 442 15.45 20.49 -2.17
N ARG A 443 14.84 21.48 -1.50
CA ARG A 443 14.95 21.61 -0.04
C ARG A 443 14.34 20.42 0.71
N LEU A 444 13.21 19.89 0.23
CA LEU A 444 12.59 18.72 0.85
C LEU A 444 13.46 17.48 0.70
N ILE A 445 14.05 17.25 -0.48
CA ILE A 445 14.96 16.12 -0.72
C ILE A 445 16.17 16.26 0.19
N LYS A 446 16.79 17.44 0.25
CA LYS A 446 17.91 17.72 1.16
C LYS A 446 17.57 17.39 2.62
N ASN A 447 16.42 17.84 3.12
CA ASN A 447 16.03 17.60 4.51
C ASN A 447 15.86 16.11 4.84
N HIS A 448 15.33 15.32 3.90
CA HIS A 448 15.21 13.86 4.08
C HIS A 448 16.57 13.18 3.96
N ASN A 449 17.41 13.60 3.03
CA ASN A 449 18.79 13.10 2.89
C ASN A 449 19.58 13.31 4.19
N ASP A 450 19.57 14.55 4.72
CA ASP A 450 20.22 14.89 5.99
C ASP A 450 19.63 14.12 7.19
N ALA A 451 18.32 13.84 7.18
CA ALA A 451 17.66 13.07 8.22
C ALA A 451 18.07 11.59 8.17
N PHE A 452 18.19 11.01 6.98
CA PHE A 452 18.65 9.63 6.80
C PHE A 452 20.11 9.49 7.21
N ALA A 453 20.96 10.45 6.85
CA ALA A 453 22.37 10.49 7.23
C ALA A 453 22.62 10.48 8.75
N LYS A 454 21.67 11.02 9.54
CA LYS A 454 21.73 10.99 11.01
C LYS A 454 21.31 9.66 11.63
N LEU A 455 20.54 8.86 10.90
CA LEU A 455 19.98 7.60 11.40
C LEU A 455 20.79 6.39 10.93
N HIS A 456 21.34 6.47 9.72
CA HIS A 456 22.00 5.35 9.07
C HIS A 456 23.53 5.44 9.28
N PRO A 457 24.16 4.48 9.97
CA PRO A 457 25.57 4.54 10.36
C PRO A 457 26.56 4.69 9.18
N ASN A 458 26.17 4.25 7.98
CA ASN A 458 27.02 4.27 6.78
C ASN A 458 26.69 5.39 5.79
N ALA A 459 25.83 6.35 6.14
CA ALA A 459 25.46 7.45 5.23
C ALA A 459 26.41 8.68 5.36
N GLN A 460 27.53 8.52 6.08
CA GLN A 460 28.65 9.44 6.04
C GLN A 460 29.84 8.75 5.37
N GLY A 461 29.96 8.94 4.05
CA GLY A 461 31.24 8.88 3.32
C GLY A 461 31.60 7.55 2.67
N ASN A 462 31.48 7.50 1.34
CA ASN A 462 32.67 7.35 0.50
C ASN A 462 32.83 8.68 -0.24
N ILE A 463 33.82 9.46 0.17
CA ILE A 463 34.30 10.66 -0.54
C ILE A 463 35.10 10.20 -1.75
#